data_AF-A0AAD4QQH4-F1
#
_entry.id   AF-A0AAD4QQH4-F1
#
_cell.length_a   1.000
_cell.length_b   1.000
_cell.length_c   1.000
_cell.angle_alpha   90.00
_cell.angle_beta   90.00
_cell.angle_gamma   90.00
#
_symmetry.space_group_name_H-M   'P 1'
#
loop_
_entity.id
_entity.type
_entity.pdbx_description
1 polymer ?
#
loop_
_entity_poly.entity_id
_entity_poly.type
_entity_poly.pdbx_seq_one_letter_code
_entity_poly.pdbx_strand_id
1 'polypeptide(L)'
;MLPITILAFLLPALSLAQDGSISGPATSPEAAGYSCDASKCKLPNCNCASTSPPNGLSPSEVPQFIVYTADDAIQSYTIDSVNQFLAHRRNPNGCQPKMTYYTSLNYTNYTLVTDWYVAGNEIADHTMTHVGSPPNGEIDGNLIALNALAGIPFSAIIGFRAPYLNYTADTLRHLAAARFTYDSSTSASIPVTDPNTDAYWPYTLDNGLANDCLNIPGICKGEPQLPGFWEVPMYAFFDNRGVAGPHLMDPWLDEANGASTVNDSATLEYMKNTFTAHYNGNRQPIGLYTHPIHTSTTYPGVTVSNSTINMINAFLDWAQLQQNVWIVSTEQMLAWVQNPVPISQLDSFSPLKCSTPQVNQAICDGIPANELGLLSHCAFPDFPFYTCYGCPEVAPTPGNPNPPQDTSNGQQERFRVPANCSTPFWDPIQGQCICTSSSCQFQDNSRPIGPNSVNLTGGGTGGEFSSGTASPTASFVPFNGNGALSSLPSGIWPAIILGSIGAMSGWLTAQL
;
A
#
# COMPACT_ATOMS: atom_id res chain seq x y z
N MET A 1 14.69 48.91 21.81
CA MET A 1 13.23 48.97 22.03
C MET A 1 12.58 49.39 20.72
N LEU A 2 11.44 48.77 20.40
CA LEU A 2 10.68 48.72 19.13
C LEU A 2 11.20 47.73 18.06
N PRO A 3 10.27 47.09 17.31
CA PRO A 3 10.12 45.63 17.37
C PRO A 3 10.37 44.94 16.02
N ILE A 4 10.71 43.65 16.10
CA ILE A 4 10.82 42.76 14.95
C ILE A 4 9.39 42.35 14.55
N THR A 5 8.81 43.09 13.61
CA THR A 5 7.54 42.78 12.97
C THR A 5 7.75 41.77 11.84
N ILE A 6 7.17 40.58 12.03
CA ILE A 6 6.41 39.80 11.05
C ILE A 6 7.06 39.70 9.65
N LEU A 7 7.82 38.63 9.44
CA LEU A 7 8.12 38.09 8.12
C LEU A 7 7.53 36.66 8.03
N ALA A 8 6.22 36.55 8.18
CA ALA A 8 5.48 35.31 8.03
C ALA A 8 4.19 35.60 7.28
N PHE A 9 4.30 35.95 6.00
CA PHE A 9 3.21 35.94 5.01
C PHE A 9 3.82 36.38 3.69
N LEU A 10 4.24 35.42 2.86
CA LEU A 10 4.39 35.52 1.40
C LEU A 10 4.94 34.19 0.88
N LEU A 11 4.06 33.19 0.77
CA LEU A 11 4.13 32.12 -0.23
C LEU A 11 2.73 31.53 -0.47
N PRO A 12 1.76 32.28 -1.03
CA PRO A 12 0.70 31.69 -1.81
C PRO A 12 1.11 31.75 -3.29
N ALA A 13 1.08 30.61 -3.97
CA ALA A 13 1.47 30.38 -5.38
C ALA A 13 2.89 29.81 -5.56
N LEU A 14 3.01 28.52 -5.29
CA LEU A 14 3.82 27.55 -6.04
C LEU A 14 3.29 26.16 -5.66
N SER A 15 2.06 25.86 -6.09
CA SER A 15 1.56 24.48 -6.21
C SER A 15 2.18 23.86 -7.47
N LEU A 16 3.51 23.73 -7.49
CA LEU A 16 4.26 22.98 -8.49
C LEU A 16 5.15 21.98 -7.76
N ALA A 17 4.48 20.99 -7.18
CA ALA A 17 4.97 19.63 -7.02
C ALA A 17 3.73 18.77 -7.24
N GLN A 18 3.44 18.42 -8.50
CA GLN A 18 2.45 17.38 -8.78
C GLN A 18 3.19 16.05 -8.65
N ASP A 19 2.99 15.41 -7.51
CA ASP A 19 3.53 14.07 -7.27
C ASP A 19 2.98 13.13 -8.36
N GLY A 20 3.88 12.47 -9.09
CA GLY A 20 3.50 11.50 -10.11
C GLY A 20 2.92 12.03 -11.42
N SER A 21 3.10 13.33 -11.77
CA SER A 21 2.70 13.84 -13.09
C SER A 21 3.47 13.16 -14.23
N ILE A 22 2.75 12.76 -15.28
CA ILE A 22 3.31 12.14 -16.49
C ILE A 22 2.89 12.97 -17.71
N SER A 23 3.78 13.06 -18.71
CA SER A 23 3.58 13.93 -19.89
C SER A 23 3.57 13.17 -21.22
N GLY A 24 3.65 11.85 -21.17
CA GLY A 24 3.68 10.99 -22.35
C GLY A 24 3.93 9.53 -21.97
N PRO A 25 4.29 8.68 -22.97
CA PRO A 25 4.54 7.26 -22.73
C PRO A 25 5.80 7.07 -21.89
N ALA A 26 5.67 6.32 -20.80
CA ALA A 26 6.74 5.89 -19.91
C ALA A 26 7.39 4.56 -20.33
N THR A 27 6.82 3.87 -21.33
CA THR A 27 7.26 2.57 -21.83
C THR A 27 7.17 2.49 -23.36
N SER A 28 7.96 1.60 -23.97
CA SER A 28 7.70 1.06 -25.30
C SER A 28 7.99 -0.45 -25.31
N PRO A 29 7.48 -1.22 -26.29
CA PRO A 29 7.83 -2.65 -26.41
C PRO A 29 9.34 -2.88 -26.47
N GLU A 30 10.05 -2.03 -27.22
CA GLU A 30 11.51 -2.07 -27.35
C GLU A 30 12.22 -1.64 -26.08
N ALA A 31 11.67 -0.73 -25.27
CA ALA A 31 12.28 -0.36 -23.99
C ALA A 31 12.05 -1.47 -22.94
N ALA A 32 10.84 -2.02 -22.88
CA ALA A 32 10.49 -3.11 -21.99
C ALA A 32 11.31 -4.36 -22.28
N GLY A 33 11.40 -4.75 -23.56
CA GLY A 33 12.01 -6.04 -23.97
C GLY A 33 11.51 -7.21 -23.12
N TYR A 34 10.24 -7.16 -22.71
CA TYR A 34 9.64 -8.12 -21.80
C TYR A 34 9.34 -9.43 -22.54
N SER A 35 9.60 -10.55 -21.87
CA SER A 35 9.31 -11.88 -22.38
C SER A 35 8.90 -12.76 -21.21
N CYS A 36 7.75 -13.43 -21.34
CA CYS A 36 7.21 -14.31 -20.32
C CYS A 36 6.64 -15.57 -20.95
N ASP A 37 7.03 -16.73 -20.42
CA ASP A 37 6.44 -18.01 -20.79
C ASP A 37 5.19 -18.26 -19.94
N ALA A 38 4.03 -17.86 -20.47
CA ALA A 38 2.74 -18.03 -19.80
C ALA A 38 2.35 -19.50 -19.54
N SER A 39 3.09 -20.48 -20.10
CA SER A 39 2.90 -21.90 -19.74
C SER A 39 3.56 -22.27 -18.41
N LYS A 40 4.57 -21.52 -17.97
CA LYS A 40 5.30 -21.70 -16.71
C LYS A 40 4.86 -20.73 -15.62
N CYS A 41 4.59 -19.48 -15.99
CA CYS A 41 4.10 -18.47 -15.07
C CYS A 41 2.59 -18.65 -14.87
N LYS A 42 2.20 -19.20 -13.71
CA LYS A 42 0.81 -19.57 -13.40
C LYS A 42 0.33 -19.00 -12.07
N LEU A 43 -0.92 -18.52 -12.08
CA LEU A 43 -1.66 -18.11 -10.91
C LEU A 43 -1.80 -19.25 -9.89
N PRO A 44 -1.89 -18.96 -8.58
CA PRO A 44 -1.92 -17.61 -7.98
C PRO A 44 -0.52 -17.00 -7.76
N ASN A 45 0.56 -17.71 -8.07
CA ASN A 45 1.91 -17.31 -7.67
C ASN A 45 2.67 -16.49 -8.72
N CYS A 46 2.26 -16.55 -9.99
CA CYS A 46 2.91 -15.84 -11.08
C CYS A 46 1.88 -15.42 -12.13
N ASN A 47 1.96 -14.18 -12.59
CA ASN A 47 1.20 -13.71 -13.75
C ASN A 47 2.12 -12.91 -14.68
N CYS A 48 2.04 -13.16 -15.99
CA CYS A 48 2.81 -12.38 -16.96
C CYS A 48 2.20 -10.98 -17.12
N ALA A 49 3.04 -9.97 -17.40
CA ALA A 49 2.55 -8.69 -17.89
C ALA A 49 1.77 -8.91 -19.19
N SER A 50 0.46 -8.66 -19.16
CA SER A 50 -0.45 -8.91 -20.27
C SER A 50 -1.62 -7.96 -20.23
N THR A 51 -2.07 -7.55 -21.41
CA THR A 51 -3.30 -6.77 -21.56
C THR A 51 -4.55 -7.66 -21.49
N SER A 52 -4.40 -8.99 -21.60
CA SER A 52 -5.51 -9.94 -21.54
C SER A 52 -5.91 -10.24 -20.10
N PRO A 53 -7.20 -10.49 -19.82
CA PRO A 53 -7.65 -10.83 -18.48
C PRO A 53 -6.92 -12.03 -17.86
N PRO A 54 -6.65 -12.02 -16.54
CA PRO A 54 -6.06 -13.13 -15.82
C PRO A 54 -6.85 -14.44 -16.03
N ASN A 55 -6.13 -15.57 -16.04
CA ASN A 55 -6.70 -16.91 -16.25
C ASN A 55 -7.48 -17.11 -17.57
N GLY A 56 -7.31 -16.22 -18.55
CA GLY A 56 -7.94 -16.34 -19.86
C GLY A 56 -9.45 -16.17 -19.85
N LEU A 57 -10.00 -15.46 -18.85
CA LEU A 57 -11.42 -15.09 -18.83
C LEU A 57 -11.77 -14.24 -20.06
N SER A 58 -12.99 -14.43 -20.59
CA SER A 58 -13.49 -13.52 -21.62
C SER A 58 -13.75 -12.14 -21.00
N PRO A 59 -13.48 -11.02 -21.69
CA PRO A 59 -13.72 -9.69 -21.12
C PRO A 59 -15.15 -9.46 -20.61
N SER A 60 -16.16 -10.09 -21.22
CA SER A 60 -17.55 -10.04 -20.77
C SER A 60 -17.80 -10.67 -19.38
N GLU A 61 -16.89 -11.53 -18.91
CA GLU A 61 -16.98 -12.20 -17.62
C GLU A 61 -16.13 -11.53 -16.54
N VAL A 62 -15.34 -10.50 -16.88
CA VAL A 62 -14.45 -9.81 -15.96
C VAL A 62 -15.19 -8.64 -15.30
N PRO A 63 -15.14 -8.44 -13.97
CA PRO A 63 -15.54 -7.16 -13.38
C PRO A 63 -14.71 -6.00 -13.95
N GLN A 64 -15.31 -4.81 -14.06
CA GLN A 64 -14.51 -3.60 -14.19
C GLN A 64 -14.21 -3.07 -12.78
N PHE A 65 -12.95 -3.11 -12.38
CA PHE A 65 -12.51 -2.52 -11.13
C PHE A 65 -12.17 -1.04 -11.29
N ILE A 66 -12.62 -0.24 -10.33
CA ILE A 66 -12.09 1.08 -10.02
C ILE A 66 -11.31 0.92 -8.71
N VAL A 67 -9.99 1.03 -8.78
CA VAL A 67 -9.10 0.99 -7.62
C VAL A 67 -8.99 2.41 -7.08
N TYR A 68 -9.59 2.66 -5.93
CA TYR A 68 -9.54 3.97 -5.28
C TYR A 68 -8.42 3.97 -4.25
N THR A 69 -7.52 4.95 -4.31
CA THR A 69 -6.42 5.09 -3.36
C THR A 69 -6.29 6.51 -2.83
N ALA A 70 -5.71 6.62 -1.65
CA ALA A 70 -5.30 7.88 -1.07
C ALA A 70 -3.86 7.75 -0.59
N ASP A 71 -3.07 8.80 -0.79
CA ASP A 71 -1.68 8.84 -0.39
C ASP A 71 -1.49 9.86 0.76
N ASP A 72 -0.33 9.82 1.40
CA ASP A 72 0.10 10.67 2.53
C ASP A 72 -0.57 10.41 3.90
N ALA A 73 -0.72 11.47 4.69
CA ALA A 73 -1.07 11.42 6.08
C ALA A 73 -2.56 11.17 6.29
N ILE A 74 -2.89 10.27 7.22
CA ILE A 74 -4.28 10.04 7.63
C ILE A 74 -4.64 11.03 8.74
N GLN A 75 -5.59 11.90 8.46
CA GLN A 75 -6.11 12.92 9.35
C GLN A 75 -7.64 13.04 9.20
N SER A 76 -8.31 13.69 10.15
CA SER A 76 -9.78 13.79 10.13
C SER A 76 -10.27 14.42 8.83
N TYR A 77 -9.59 15.45 8.35
CA TYR A 77 -9.95 16.17 7.13
C TYR A 77 -9.64 15.39 5.84
N THR A 78 -8.67 14.47 5.83
CA THR A 78 -8.42 13.59 4.67
C THR A 78 -9.43 12.45 4.64
N ILE A 79 -9.79 11.90 5.81
CA ILE A 79 -10.87 10.92 5.94
C ILE A 79 -12.23 11.50 5.54
N ASP A 80 -12.58 12.71 5.98
CA ASP A 80 -13.79 13.41 5.54
C ASP A 80 -13.83 13.56 4.01
N SER A 81 -12.68 13.90 3.43
CA SER A 81 -12.51 14.10 1.99
C SER A 81 -12.66 12.80 1.18
N VAL A 82 -12.23 11.65 1.70
CA VAL A 82 -12.50 10.37 1.04
C VAL A 82 -13.97 9.95 1.24
N ASN A 83 -14.52 10.16 2.44
CA ASN A 83 -15.87 9.72 2.78
C ASN A 83 -16.95 10.45 1.99
N GLN A 84 -16.76 11.72 1.59
CA GLN A 84 -17.69 12.39 0.68
C GLN A 84 -17.89 11.64 -0.64
N PHE A 85 -16.87 10.89 -1.10
CA PHE A 85 -16.95 10.11 -2.33
C PHE A 85 -17.47 8.69 -2.09
N LEU A 86 -17.05 8.02 -1.00
CA LEU A 86 -17.27 6.57 -0.85
C LEU A 86 -18.41 6.19 0.12
N ALA A 87 -18.72 7.00 1.14
CA ALA A 87 -19.59 6.58 2.25
C ALA A 87 -21.03 6.22 1.83
N HIS A 88 -21.56 6.94 0.84
CA HIS A 88 -22.91 6.75 0.32
C HIS A 88 -23.00 5.69 -0.79
N ARG A 89 -21.86 5.19 -1.29
CA ARG A 89 -21.80 4.26 -2.42
C ARG A 89 -21.90 2.82 -1.97
N ARG A 90 -22.40 1.96 -2.85
CA ARG A 90 -22.45 0.51 -2.64
C ARG A 90 -21.95 -0.21 -3.89
N ASN A 91 -21.17 -1.26 -3.70
CA ASN A 91 -20.86 -2.23 -4.75
C ASN A 91 -22.08 -3.13 -5.02
N PRO A 92 -22.09 -3.90 -6.13
CA PRO A 92 -23.22 -4.75 -6.51
C PRO A 92 -23.69 -5.74 -5.44
N ASN A 93 -22.79 -6.21 -4.56
CA ASN A 93 -23.15 -7.07 -3.42
C ASN A 93 -23.76 -6.33 -2.21
N GLY A 94 -23.98 -5.02 -2.32
CA GLY A 94 -24.52 -4.18 -1.24
C GLY A 94 -23.49 -3.76 -0.19
N CYS A 95 -22.20 -4.10 -0.36
CA CYS A 95 -21.14 -3.65 0.54
C CYS A 95 -20.72 -2.22 0.22
N GLN A 96 -20.30 -1.47 1.23
CA GLN A 96 -19.61 -0.20 1.02
C GLN A 96 -18.27 -0.46 0.32
N PRO A 97 -17.90 0.33 -0.71
CA PRO A 97 -16.56 0.27 -1.30
C PRO A 97 -15.46 0.37 -0.26
N LYS A 98 -14.36 -0.35 -0.52
CA LYS A 98 -13.10 -0.22 0.21
C LYS A 98 -12.05 0.42 -0.68
N MET A 99 -11.01 0.94 -0.07
CA MET A 99 -9.92 1.65 -0.75
C MET A 99 -8.59 1.38 -0.05
N THR A 100 -7.48 1.75 -0.69
CA THR A 100 -6.11 1.59 -0.14
C THR A 100 -5.46 2.91 0.22
N TYR A 101 -5.10 3.08 1.50
CA TYR A 101 -4.42 4.27 1.97
C TYR A 101 -2.91 4.02 2.08
N TYR A 102 -2.12 4.60 1.18
CA TYR A 102 -0.66 4.58 1.23
C TYR A 102 -0.20 5.64 2.24
N THR A 103 0.14 5.19 3.44
CA THR A 103 0.25 6.06 4.61
C THR A 103 1.71 6.43 4.90
N SER A 104 1.97 7.74 4.99
CA SER A 104 3.22 8.29 5.54
C SER A 104 3.01 8.78 6.97
N LEU A 105 4.07 8.93 7.76
CA LEU A 105 3.93 9.15 9.21
C LEU A 105 3.81 10.61 9.63
N ASN A 106 4.43 11.52 8.88
CA ASN A 106 4.36 12.94 9.20
C ASN A 106 2.90 13.40 9.21
N TYR A 107 2.48 14.02 10.32
CA TYR A 107 1.11 14.49 10.57
C TYR A 107 0.02 13.40 10.67
N THR A 108 0.36 12.12 10.56
CA THR A 108 -0.64 11.03 10.68
C THR A 108 -1.17 10.93 12.11
N ASN A 109 -2.49 10.83 12.21
CA ASN A 109 -3.17 10.50 13.45
C ASN A 109 -3.46 8.99 13.49
N TYR A 110 -2.68 8.26 14.30
CA TYR A 110 -2.68 6.79 14.29
C TYR A 110 -4.00 6.15 14.76
N THR A 111 -4.81 6.84 15.57
CA THR A 111 -6.17 6.34 15.87
C THR A 111 -7.02 6.25 14.60
N LEU A 112 -6.88 7.22 13.69
CA LEU A 112 -7.65 7.23 12.45
C LEU A 112 -7.13 6.18 11.46
N VAL A 113 -5.84 5.84 11.49
CA VAL A 113 -5.28 4.68 10.77
C VAL A 113 -5.94 3.39 11.27
N THR A 114 -6.05 3.25 12.60
CA THR A 114 -6.69 2.10 13.25
C THR A 114 -8.15 1.99 12.84
N ASP A 115 -8.91 3.09 12.94
CA ASP A 115 -10.32 3.19 12.52
C ASP A 115 -10.50 2.80 11.04
N TRP A 116 -9.62 3.32 10.18
CA TRP A 116 -9.71 3.10 8.75
C TRP A 116 -9.50 1.62 8.38
N TYR A 117 -8.51 0.99 8.99
CA TYR A 117 -8.23 -0.44 8.86
C TYR A 117 -9.38 -1.30 9.40
N VAL A 118 -9.90 -0.98 10.58
CA VAL A 118 -10.98 -1.74 11.23
C VAL A 118 -12.31 -1.59 10.51
N ALA A 119 -12.53 -0.47 9.83
CA ALA A 119 -13.61 -0.30 8.87
C ALA A 119 -13.46 -1.19 7.61
N GLY A 120 -12.35 -1.92 7.46
CA GLY A 120 -12.07 -2.88 6.37
C GLY A 120 -11.39 -2.28 5.16
N ASN A 121 -10.76 -1.10 5.28
CA ASN A 121 -9.91 -0.54 4.24
C ASN A 121 -8.48 -1.04 4.39
N GLU A 122 -7.73 -0.99 3.29
CA GLU A 122 -6.32 -1.37 3.29
C GLU A 122 -5.45 -0.20 3.78
N ILE A 123 -4.44 -0.53 4.59
CA ILE A 123 -3.34 0.37 4.95
C ILE A 123 -2.07 -0.17 4.30
N ALA A 124 -1.45 0.66 3.47
CA ALA A 124 -0.23 0.36 2.75
C ALA A 124 0.88 1.35 3.13
N ASP A 125 2.13 0.99 2.83
CA ASP A 125 3.31 1.76 3.19
C ASP A 125 3.60 2.87 2.15
N HIS A 126 3.88 4.09 2.64
CA HIS A 126 4.30 5.24 1.85
C HIS A 126 5.52 5.98 2.45
N THR A 127 6.43 5.23 3.09
CA THR A 127 7.62 5.71 3.84
C THR A 127 7.31 6.53 5.10
N MET A 128 8.28 6.69 5.99
CA MET A 128 8.07 7.50 7.21
C MET A 128 7.96 9.00 6.88
N THR A 129 8.93 9.52 6.13
CA THR A 129 9.11 10.96 5.95
C THR A 129 8.78 11.48 4.55
N HIS A 130 8.15 10.66 3.71
CA HIS A 130 7.73 10.99 2.35
C HIS A 130 8.92 11.37 1.44
N VAL A 131 9.85 10.43 1.26
CA VAL A 131 11.06 10.62 0.44
C VAL A 131 11.09 9.68 -0.76
N GLY A 132 11.44 10.23 -1.94
CA GLY A 132 11.66 9.46 -3.16
C GLY A 132 13.00 8.73 -3.14
N SER A 133 13.12 7.68 -3.95
CA SER A 133 14.23 6.71 -3.90
C SER A 133 14.55 6.31 -2.45
N PRO A 134 13.54 5.82 -1.69
CA PRO A 134 13.62 5.76 -0.24
C PRO A 134 14.71 4.79 0.23
N PRO A 135 15.55 5.19 1.20
CA PRO A 135 16.40 4.26 1.95
C PRO A 135 15.57 3.20 2.67
N ASN A 136 16.12 2.01 2.86
CA ASN A 136 15.41 0.89 3.51
C ASN A 136 14.80 1.24 4.88
N GLY A 137 15.48 2.07 5.68
CA GLY A 137 14.98 2.48 7.00
C GLY A 137 13.71 3.33 6.96
N GLU A 138 13.42 3.99 5.84
CA GLU A 138 12.16 4.72 5.62
C GLU A 138 10.97 3.77 5.41
N ILE A 139 11.22 2.65 4.73
CA ILE A 139 10.21 1.62 4.46
C ILE A 139 10.02 0.77 5.72
N ASP A 140 11.10 0.18 6.23
CA ASP A 140 11.05 -0.71 7.39
C ASP A 140 10.56 0.03 8.64
N GLY A 141 10.94 1.30 8.79
CA GLY A 141 10.51 2.13 9.90
C GLY A 141 9.03 2.50 9.85
N ASN A 142 8.45 2.62 8.66
CA ASN A 142 7.02 2.93 8.51
C ASN A 142 6.15 1.72 8.89
N LEU A 143 6.50 0.52 8.42
CA LEU A 143 5.89 -0.73 8.88
C LEU A 143 5.87 -0.82 10.40
N ILE A 144 7.04 -0.60 11.01
CA ILE A 144 7.22 -0.64 12.46
C ILE A 144 6.31 0.36 13.16
N ALA A 145 6.28 1.61 12.71
CA ALA A 145 5.50 2.66 13.35
C ALA A 145 3.99 2.45 13.21
N LEU A 146 3.51 2.02 12.04
CA LEU A 146 2.10 1.68 11.82
C LEU A 146 1.66 0.52 12.71
N ASN A 147 2.50 -0.51 12.89
CA ASN A 147 2.21 -1.56 13.87
C ASN A 147 2.23 -1.04 15.30
N ALA A 148 3.25 -0.27 15.67
CA ALA A 148 3.48 0.18 17.04
C ALA A 148 2.44 1.21 17.51
N LEU A 149 1.99 2.11 16.63
CA LEU A 149 1.17 3.26 16.99
C LEU A 149 -0.27 3.16 16.47
N ALA A 150 -0.54 2.36 15.44
CA ALA A 150 -1.90 2.10 14.94
C ALA A 150 -2.33 0.63 15.09
N GLY A 151 -1.45 -0.26 15.59
CA GLY A 151 -1.81 -1.65 15.82
C GLY A 151 -2.16 -2.42 14.55
N ILE A 152 -1.69 -1.99 13.39
CA ILE A 152 -1.91 -2.72 12.15
C ILE A 152 -1.00 -3.95 12.15
N PRO A 153 -1.52 -5.19 12.02
CA PRO A 153 -0.69 -6.38 11.99
C PRO A 153 0.22 -6.34 10.77
N PHE A 154 1.47 -6.81 10.90
CA PHE A 154 2.39 -6.77 9.77
C PHE A 154 1.90 -7.58 8.58
N SER A 155 1.17 -8.68 8.80
CA SER A 155 0.52 -9.45 7.72
C SER A 155 -0.53 -8.68 6.92
N ALA A 156 -1.01 -7.54 7.42
CA ALA A 156 -1.98 -6.70 6.75
C ALA A 156 -1.34 -5.51 5.99
N ILE A 157 -0.08 -5.16 6.30
CA ILE A 157 0.65 -4.12 5.56
C ILE A 157 1.43 -4.78 4.43
N ILE A 158 0.74 -5.05 3.31
CA ILE A 158 1.26 -5.87 2.21
C ILE A 158 1.63 -5.07 0.95
N GLY A 159 1.16 -3.82 0.87
CA GLY A 159 1.35 -2.94 -0.26
C GLY A 159 2.34 -1.82 0.03
N PHE A 160 3.00 -1.35 -1.03
CA PHE A 160 3.86 -0.17 -1.00
C PHE A 160 3.59 0.74 -2.21
N ARG A 161 3.81 2.04 -2.02
CA ARG A 161 3.95 3.01 -3.11
C ARG A 161 5.07 3.98 -2.74
N ALA A 162 5.96 4.25 -3.68
CA ALA A 162 7.04 5.21 -3.46
C ALA A 162 6.50 6.65 -3.51
N PRO A 163 6.89 7.52 -2.56
CA PRO A 163 6.67 8.96 -2.66
C PRO A 163 7.13 9.52 -4.01
N TYR A 164 6.36 10.46 -4.56
CA TYR A 164 6.60 11.05 -5.89
C TYR A 164 6.58 10.06 -7.06
N LEU A 165 6.16 8.81 -6.83
CA LEU A 165 6.36 7.66 -7.73
C LEU A 165 7.85 7.47 -8.09
N ASN A 166 8.75 7.93 -7.23
CA ASN A 166 10.19 7.87 -7.45
C ASN A 166 10.75 6.63 -6.75
N TYR A 167 10.80 5.52 -7.49
CA TYR A 167 11.37 4.27 -7.03
C TYR A 167 12.56 3.84 -7.89
N THR A 168 13.32 2.86 -7.39
CA THR A 168 14.47 2.30 -8.11
C THR A 168 14.41 0.78 -8.12
N ALA A 169 15.30 0.16 -8.90
CA ALA A 169 15.50 -1.28 -8.87
C ALA A 169 15.85 -1.78 -7.45
N ASP A 170 16.61 -1.00 -6.67
CA ASP A 170 16.98 -1.35 -5.29
C ASP A 170 15.80 -1.22 -4.34
N THR A 171 14.92 -0.24 -4.55
CA THR A 171 13.62 -0.14 -3.85
C THR A 171 12.83 -1.44 -4.03
N LEU A 172 12.61 -1.90 -5.27
CA LEU A 172 11.88 -3.14 -5.54
C LEU A 172 12.53 -4.38 -4.91
N ARG A 173 13.87 -4.48 -4.97
CA ARG A 173 14.61 -5.58 -4.32
C ARG A 173 14.42 -5.57 -2.81
N HIS A 174 14.45 -4.39 -2.18
CA HIS A 174 14.21 -4.27 -0.74
C HIS A 174 12.78 -4.67 -0.38
N LEU A 175 11.77 -4.20 -1.12
CA LEU A 175 10.37 -4.56 -0.88
C LEU A 175 10.16 -6.09 -0.97
N ALA A 176 10.71 -6.74 -2.00
CA ALA A 176 10.66 -8.18 -2.13
C ALA A 176 11.41 -8.90 -0.99
N ALA A 177 12.57 -8.40 -0.56
CA ALA A 177 13.33 -8.94 0.56
C ALA A 177 12.59 -8.78 1.91
N ALA A 178 11.92 -7.65 2.10
CA ALA A 178 11.02 -7.34 3.21
C ALA A 178 9.67 -8.05 3.11
N ARG A 179 9.43 -8.78 2.00
CA ARG A 179 8.26 -9.65 1.76
C ARG A 179 6.94 -8.88 1.68
N PHE A 180 6.97 -7.65 1.17
CA PHE A 180 5.78 -7.02 0.62
C PHE A 180 5.16 -7.92 -0.45
N THR A 181 3.85 -7.86 -0.59
CA THR A 181 3.15 -8.62 -1.63
C THR A 181 3.24 -7.87 -2.96
N TYR A 182 3.07 -6.55 -2.93
CA TYR A 182 3.05 -5.75 -4.15
C TYR A 182 3.65 -4.36 -4.00
N ASP A 183 4.15 -3.82 -5.11
CA ASP A 183 4.37 -2.39 -5.34
C ASP A 183 3.29 -1.82 -6.26
N SER A 184 2.96 -0.54 -6.10
CA SER A 184 2.11 0.21 -7.01
C SER A 184 2.71 1.59 -7.22
N SER A 185 3.91 1.62 -7.79
CA SER A 185 4.63 2.85 -8.13
C SER A 185 4.78 3.05 -9.63
N THR A 186 4.63 2.00 -10.44
CA THR A 186 4.79 2.13 -11.91
C THR A 186 3.61 2.84 -12.56
N SER A 187 3.86 3.52 -13.68
CA SER A 187 2.78 4.06 -14.51
C SER A 187 2.41 3.14 -15.69
N ALA A 188 1.11 3.08 -16.00
CA ALA A 188 0.57 2.62 -17.27
C ALA A 188 0.04 3.85 -18.02
N SER A 189 0.83 4.31 -18.98
CA SER A 189 0.78 5.65 -19.58
C SER A 189 0.44 5.65 -21.06
N ILE A 190 0.02 4.51 -21.61
CA ILE A 190 -0.41 4.36 -22.99
C ILE A 190 -1.87 3.87 -23.02
N PRO A 191 -2.79 4.51 -23.78
CA PRO A 191 -4.20 4.14 -23.82
C PRO A 191 -4.41 2.66 -24.12
N VAL A 192 -5.36 2.00 -23.44
CA VAL A 192 -5.70 0.57 -23.68
C VAL A 192 -6.11 0.24 -25.12
N THR A 193 -6.47 1.26 -25.91
CA THR A 193 -6.82 1.13 -27.33
C THR A 193 -5.60 1.10 -28.25
N ASP A 194 -4.42 1.45 -27.74
CA ASP A 194 -3.18 1.38 -28.49
C ASP A 194 -2.67 -0.07 -28.57
N PRO A 195 -2.23 -0.55 -29.75
CA PRO A 195 -1.71 -1.92 -29.89
C PRO A 195 -0.45 -2.19 -29.05
N ASN A 196 0.29 -1.16 -28.64
CA ASN A 196 1.50 -1.25 -27.84
C ASN A 196 1.28 -0.75 -26.40
N THR A 197 0.04 -0.77 -25.92
CA THR A 197 -0.30 -0.31 -24.56
C THR A 197 0.49 -1.05 -23.48
N ASP A 198 0.90 -0.29 -22.46
CA ASP A 198 1.52 -0.76 -21.22
C ASP A 198 0.50 -0.92 -20.08
N ALA A 199 -0.79 -0.76 -20.37
CA ALA A 199 -1.89 -1.04 -19.45
C ALA A 199 -2.07 -2.56 -19.28
N TYR A 200 -1.10 -3.19 -18.64
CA TYR A 200 -1.12 -4.60 -18.26
C TYR A 200 -1.98 -4.80 -17.01
N TRP A 201 -2.67 -5.93 -16.92
CA TRP A 201 -3.17 -6.41 -15.63
C TRP A 201 -2.00 -6.61 -14.66
N PRO A 202 -2.23 -6.52 -13.33
CA PRO A 202 -1.17 -6.77 -12.35
C PRO A 202 -0.45 -8.07 -12.62
N TYR A 203 0.87 -8.03 -12.47
CA TYR A 203 1.76 -9.11 -12.88
C TYR A 203 2.87 -9.30 -11.86
N THR A 204 3.56 -10.43 -11.92
CA THR A 204 4.70 -10.67 -11.04
C THR A 204 6.00 -10.38 -11.74
N LEU A 205 7.01 -10.01 -10.95
CA LEU A 205 8.35 -9.71 -11.41
C LEU A 205 9.21 -10.97 -11.61
N ASP A 206 8.61 -12.17 -11.70
CA ASP A 206 9.31 -13.41 -12.08
C ASP A 206 10.06 -13.28 -13.41
N ASN A 207 9.59 -12.42 -14.31
CA ASN A 207 10.19 -12.17 -15.63
C ASN A 207 10.63 -10.70 -15.79
N GLY A 208 10.86 -9.99 -14.67
CA GLY A 208 11.21 -8.56 -14.66
C GLY A 208 10.01 -7.62 -14.80
N LEU A 209 10.28 -6.32 -14.74
CA LEU A 209 9.28 -5.27 -14.91
C LEU A 209 8.97 -5.02 -16.39
N ALA A 210 7.76 -4.52 -16.67
CA ALA A 210 7.29 -4.19 -18.01
C ALA A 210 6.77 -2.75 -18.16
N ASN A 211 6.73 -1.98 -17.08
CA ASN A 211 6.29 -0.57 -17.03
C ASN A 211 7.46 0.38 -16.72
N ASP A 212 7.29 1.67 -16.99
CA ASP A 212 8.27 2.76 -16.81
C ASP A 212 9.67 2.57 -17.43
N CYS A 213 9.78 1.72 -18.46
CA CYS A 213 11.05 1.31 -19.05
C CYS A 213 11.82 2.40 -19.80
N LEU A 214 11.20 3.56 -20.07
CA LEU A 214 11.85 4.74 -20.64
C LEU A 214 12.33 5.72 -19.56
N ASN A 215 11.67 5.71 -18.39
CA ASN A 215 11.85 6.73 -17.36
C ASN A 215 12.86 6.29 -16.30
N ILE A 216 12.91 5.00 -15.99
CA ILE A 216 13.72 4.49 -14.90
C ILE A 216 14.78 3.54 -15.47
N PRO A 217 16.08 3.82 -15.25
CA PRO A 217 17.15 3.02 -15.81
C PRO A 217 17.29 1.67 -15.10
N GLY A 218 17.54 0.61 -15.88
CA GLY A 218 17.95 -0.69 -15.34
C GLY A 218 16.85 -1.51 -14.65
N ILE A 219 15.57 -1.14 -14.83
CA ILE A 219 14.43 -1.87 -14.26
C ILE A 219 13.62 -2.69 -15.26
N CYS A 220 14.03 -2.76 -16.52
CA CYS A 220 13.35 -3.57 -17.54
C CYS A 220 14.38 -4.50 -18.23
N LYS A 221 14.01 -5.12 -19.36
CA LYS A 221 14.83 -6.15 -20.04
C LYS A 221 15.01 -7.43 -19.22
N GLY A 222 13.94 -7.83 -18.53
CA GLY A 222 13.94 -9.03 -17.71
C GLY A 222 14.52 -8.83 -16.31
N GLU A 223 14.70 -7.58 -15.88
CA GLU A 223 15.14 -7.19 -14.55
C GLU A 223 14.08 -6.31 -13.86
N PRO A 224 14.14 -6.12 -12.52
CA PRO A 224 14.73 -7.08 -11.60
C PRO A 224 13.87 -8.36 -11.55
N GLN A 225 14.50 -9.53 -11.50
CA GLN A 225 13.76 -10.79 -11.30
C GLN A 225 13.44 -11.02 -9.83
N LEU A 226 12.19 -10.78 -9.45
CA LEU A 226 11.70 -10.90 -8.08
C LEU A 226 10.49 -11.86 -8.04
N PRO A 227 10.73 -13.19 -8.02
CA PRO A 227 9.67 -14.19 -8.11
C PRO A 227 8.58 -14.03 -7.04
N GLY A 228 7.32 -13.99 -7.48
CA GLY A 228 6.15 -13.83 -6.62
C GLY A 228 5.92 -12.45 -6.03
N PHE A 229 6.78 -11.45 -6.32
CA PHE A 229 6.52 -10.05 -6.00
C PHE A 229 5.68 -9.42 -7.10
N TRP A 230 4.59 -8.76 -6.74
CA TRP A 230 3.61 -8.22 -7.68
C TRP A 230 3.86 -6.74 -7.98
N GLU A 231 3.67 -6.36 -9.24
CA GLU A 231 3.46 -4.99 -9.66
C GLU A 231 1.97 -4.76 -9.89
N VAL A 232 1.45 -3.65 -9.36
CA VAL A 232 0.12 -3.12 -9.69
C VAL A 232 0.31 -1.79 -10.43
N PRO A 233 0.29 -1.80 -11.78
CA PRO A 233 0.49 -0.58 -12.56
C PRO A 233 -0.57 0.46 -12.28
N MET A 234 -0.14 1.72 -12.24
CA MET A 234 -1.03 2.86 -12.06
C MET A 234 -1.56 3.34 -13.42
N TYR A 235 -2.79 2.98 -13.74
CA TYR A 235 -3.47 3.34 -15.00
C TYR A 235 -3.82 4.82 -15.10
N ALA A 236 -3.27 5.50 -16.09
CA ALA A 236 -3.57 6.90 -16.40
C ALA A 236 -4.92 7.08 -17.11
N PHE A 237 -5.51 8.27 -16.93
CA PHE A 237 -6.56 8.81 -17.80
C PHE A 237 -5.94 9.54 -19.01
N PHE A 238 -6.69 9.65 -20.11
CA PHE A 238 -6.19 10.28 -21.34
C PHE A 238 -7.15 11.32 -21.89
N ASP A 239 -6.67 12.56 -22.02
CA ASP A 239 -7.40 13.63 -22.70
C ASP A 239 -7.43 13.47 -24.24
N ASN A 240 -7.96 14.45 -24.96
CA ASN A 240 -8.12 14.36 -26.43
C ASN A 240 -6.79 14.36 -27.20
N ARG A 241 -5.65 14.58 -26.54
CA ARG A 241 -4.30 14.41 -27.10
C ARG A 241 -3.85 12.95 -27.10
N GLY A 242 -4.62 12.03 -26.52
CA GLY A 242 -4.33 10.60 -26.47
C GLY A 242 -3.04 10.32 -25.68
N VAL A 243 -2.11 9.57 -26.26
CA VAL A 243 -0.84 9.20 -25.61
C VAL A 243 0.03 10.41 -25.18
N ALA A 244 -0.22 11.61 -25.73
CA ALA A 244 0.46 12.85 -25.34
C ALA A 244 -0.28 13.68 -24.28
N GLY A 245 -1.41 13.17 -23.76
CA GLY A 245 -2.16 13.79 -22.66
C GLY A 245 -2.58 12.80 -21.58
N PRO A 246 -1.64 12.04 -20.98
CA PRO A 246 -1.95 11.21 -19.82
C PRO A 246 -2.11 12.05 -18.54
N HIS A 247 -2.96 11.58 -17.63
CA HIS A 247 -3.29 12.17 -16.33
C HIS A 247 -3.36 11.06 -15.27
N LEU A 248 -2.48 11.07 -14.28
CA LEU A 248 -2.28 9.90 -13.40
C LEU A 248 -2.77 10.12 -11.96
N MET A 249 -2.11 11.01 -11.23
CA MET A 249 -2.43 11.37 -9.84
C MET A 249 -3.26 12.65 -9.82
N ASP A 250 -4.37 12.65 -9.07
CA ASP A 250 -5.29 13.79 -8.99
C ASP A 250 -5.62 14.42 -10.36
N PRO A 251 -6.17 13.65 -11.32
CA PRO A 251 -6.37 14.10 -12.71
C PRO A 251 -7.12 15.44 -12.83
N TRP A 252 -7.94 15.80 -11.84
CA TRP A 252 -8.64 17.09 -11.75
C TRP A 252 -7.75 18.30 -11.42
N LEU A 253 -6.47 18.12 -11.11
CA LEU A 253 -5.52 19.21 -10.95
C LEU A 253 -4.75 19.50 -12.25
N ASP A 254 -4.87 18.62 -13.25
CA ASP A 254 -4.15 18.73 -14.50
C ASP A 254 -4.85 19.61 -15.53
N GLU A 255 -4.03 20.23 -16.38
CA GLU A 255 -4.50 20.97 -17.55
C GLU A 255 -4.88 20.02 -18.69
N ALA A 256 -6.18 19.83 -18.88
CA ALA A 256 -6.71 18.99 -19.95
C ALA A 256 -6.48 19.62 -21.34
N ASN A 257 -6.25 18.79 -22.34
CA ASN A 257 -6.19 19.11 -23.77
C ASN A 257 -5.12 20.15 -24.14
N GLY A 258 -4.06 20.28 -23.34
CA GLY A 258 -3.02 21.30 -23.55
C GLY A 258 -3.53 22.72 -23.31
N ALA A 259 -4.62 22.88 -22.56
CA ALA A 259 -5.07 24.16 -22.05
C ALA A 259 -4.08 24.73 -21.00
N SER A 260 -4.32 25.95 -20.53
CA SER A 260 -3.50 26.61 -19.51
C SER A 260 -4.22 26.77 -18.16
N THR A 261 -5.34 26.08 -17.99
CA THR A 261 -6.19 26.11 -16.79
C THR A 261 -6.93 24.80 -16.65
N VAL A 262 -7.09 24.33 -15.42
CA VAL A 262 -7.95 23.19 -15.06
C VAL A 262 -9.39 23.42 -15.53
N ASN A 263 -10.04 22.36 -16.02
CA ASN A 263 -11.43 22.39 -16.47
C ASN A 263 -12.15 21.09 -16.11
N ASP A 264 -12.98 21.14 -15.07
CA ASP A 264 -13.74 19.99 -14.56
C ASP A 264 -14.62 19.32 -15.63
N SER A 265 -15.17 20.07 -16.59
CA SER A 265 -16.00 19.46 -17.65
C SER A 265 -15.15 18.63 -18.62
N ALA A 266 -13.96 19.12 -18.98
CA ALA A 266 -13.01 18.37 -19.79
C ALA A 266 -12.46 17.15 -19.03
N THR A 267 -12.18 17.31 -17.73
CA THR A 267 -11.77 16.22 -16.84
C THR A 267 -12.81 15.11 -16.80
N LEU A 268 -14.08 15.46 -16.54
CA LEU A 268 -15.17 14.48 -16.54
C LEU A 268 -15.28 13.72 -17.87
N GLU A 269 -15.17 14.43 -18.99
CA GLU A 269 -15.25 13.84 -20.32
C GLU A 269 -14.15 12.81 -20.55
N TYR A 270 -12.89 13.19 -20.32
CA TYR A 270 -11.78 12.27 -20.57
C TYR A 270 -11.76 11.10 -19.58
N MET A 271 -12.19 11.30 -18.34
CA MET A 271 -12.30 10.22 -17.35
C MET A 271 -13.34 9.18 -17.81
N LYS A 272 -14.50 9.62 -18.31
CA LYS A 272 -15.53 8.74 -18.87
C LYS A 272 -15.06 8.03 -20.14
N ASN A 273 -14.34 8.73 -21.03
CA ASN A 273 -13.83 8.16 -22.27
C ASN A 273 -12.79 7.06 -21.99
N THR A 274 -11.83 7.33 -21.11
CA THR A 274 -10.85 6.33 -20.66
C THR A 274 -11.55 5.16 -20.00
N PHE A 275 -12.50 5.42 -19.09
CA PHE A 275 -13.26 4.34 -18.45
C PHE A 275 -13.95 3.44 -19.46
N THR A 276 -14.63 4.04 -20.44
CA THR A 276 -15.34 3.32 -21.50
C THR A 276 -14.40 2.47 -22.33
N ALA A 277 -13.17 2.94 -22.59
CA ALA A 277 -12.15 2.20 -23.32
C ALA A 277 -11.72 0.92 -22.57
N HIS A 278 -11.48 1.01 -21.26
CA HIS A 278 -11.19 -0.17 -20.43
C HIS A 278 -12.40 -1.12 -20.38
N TYR A 279 -13.59 -0.57 -20.10
CA TYR A 279 -14.83 -1.33 -19.90
C TYR A 279 -15.26 -2.15 -21.13
N ASN A 280 -15.08 -1.59 -22.32
CA ASN A 280 -15.38 -2.24 -23.60
C ASN A 280 -14.21 -3.06 -24.16
N GLY A 281 -13.00 -2.88 -23.60
CA GLY A 281 -11.79 -3.61 -23.96
C GLY A 281 -11.58 -4.84 -23.07
N ASN A 282 -10.35 -5.00 -22.57
CA ASN A 282 -9.95 -6.14 -21.74
C ASN A 282 -10.17 -5.90 -20.22
N ARG A 283 -10.89 -4.83 -19.86
CA ARG A 283 -11.29 -4.51 -18.48
C ARG A 283 -10.16 -4.38 -17.48
N GLN A 284 -8.96 -4.00 -17.95
CA GLN A 284 -7.88 -3.63 -17.04
C GLN A 284 -8.39 -2.62 -16.00
N PRO A 285 -7.90 -2.68 -14.75
CA PRO A 285 -8.37 -1.78 -13.71
C PRO A 285 -8.23 -0.31 -14.11
N ILE A 286 -9.04 0.54 -13.48
CA ILE A 286 -8.89 2.00 -13.57
C ILE A 286 -8.53 2.50 -12.19
N GLY A 287 -7.57 3.42 -12.12
CA GLY A 287 -7.18 4.09 -10.89
C GLY A 287 -7.94 5.37 -10.63
N LEU A 288 -8.28 5.61 -9.37
CA LEU A 288 -8.44 6.96 -8.83
C LEU A 288 -7.42 7.11 -7.71
N TYR A 289 -6.27 7.64 -8.06
CA TYR A 289 -5.15 7.85 -7.14
C TYR A 289 -5.14 9.30 -6.70
N THR A 290 -5.22 9.53 -5.38
CA THR A 290 -5.63 10.83 -4.86
C THR A 290 -4.74 11.30 -3.71
N HIS A 291 -4.54 12.61 -3.60
CA HIS A 291 -4.15 13.24 -2.34
C HIS A 291 -5.41 13.92 -1.77
N PRO A 292 -6.07 13.33 -0.74
CA PRO A 292 -7.39 13.80 -0.29
C PRO A 292 -7.41 15.24 0.21
N ILE A 293 -6.25 15.80 0.56
CA ILE A 293 -6.11 17.20 0.96
C ILE A 293 -6.63 18.18 -0.11
N HIS A 294 -6.46 17.86 -1.40
CA HIS A 294 -6.88 18.73 -2.51
C HIS A 294 -8.40 18.86 -2.64
N THR A 295 -9.15 17.95 -2.04
CA THR A 295 -10.63 17.94 -2.06
C THR A 295 -11.23 18.08 -0.67
N SER A 296 -10.42 18.36 0.35
CA SER A 296 -10.87 18.46 1.74
C SER A 296 -11.55 19.78 2.07
N THR A 297 -12.86 19.75 2.29
CA THR A 297 -13.64 20.95 2.66
C THR A 297 -13.46 21.39 4.11
N THR A 298 -12.78 20.58 4.94
CA THR A 298 -12.60 20.81 6.38
C THR A 298 -11.18 21.22 6.76
N TYR A 299 -10.22 21.18 5.82
CA TYR A 299 -8.86 21.63 6.08
C TYR A 299 -8.77 23.18 6.18
N PRO A 300 -8.23 23.73 7.28
CA PRO A 300 -8.13 25.18 7.45
C PRO A 300 -7.23 25.85 6.42
N GLY A 301 -7.69 26.95 5.83
CA GLY A 301 -6.86 27.82 4.98
C GLY A 301 -6.69 27.37 3.54
N VAL A 302 -7.31 26.25 3.13
CA VAL A 302 -7.37 25.82 1.72
C VAL A 302 -8.75 26.12 1.16
N THR A 303 -8.81 26.75 -0.01
CA THR A 303 -10.06 26.93 -0.75
C THR A 303 -10.21 25.77 -1.72
N VAL A 304 -11.24 24.96 -1.52
CA VAL A 304 -11.54 23.80 -2.38
C VAL A 304 -12.55 24.15 -3.46
N SER A 305 -12.37 23.55 -4.64
CA SER A 305 -13.29 23.66 -5.75
C SER A 305 -14.49 22.73 -5.56
N ASN A 306 -15.65 23.29 -5.20
CA ASN A 306 -16.90 22.53 -5.14
C ASN A 306 -17.29 21.93 -6.50
N SER A 307 -16.93 22.57 -7.62
CA SER A 307 -17.19 21.99 -8.95
C SER A 307 -16.35 20.73 -9.18
N THR A 308 -15.12 20.69 -8.68
CA THR A 308 -14.24 19.52 -8.76
C THR A 308 -14.79 18.36 -7.92
N ILE A 309 -15.23 18.61 -6.69
CA ILE A 309 -15.90 17.59 -5.86
C ILE A 309 -17.16 17.04 -6.56
N ASN A 310 -17.99 17.92 -7.12
CA ASN A 310 -19.19 17.52 -7.85
C ASN A 310 -18.85 16.70 -9.10
N MET A 311 -17.77 17.04 -9.78
CA MET A 311 -17.28 16.35 -10.97
C MET A 311 -16.82 14.93 -10.64
N ILE A 312 -16.01 14.74 -9.58
CA ILE A 312 -15.55 13.41 -9.15
C ILE A 312 -16.75 12.53 -8.77
N ASN A 313 -17.72 13.08 -8.04
CA ASN A 313 -18.97 12.37 -7.74
C ASN A 313 -19.76 12.03 -9.02
N ALA A 314 -19.87 12.96 -9.97
CA ALA A 314 -20.55 12.71 -11.24
C ALA A 314 -19.87 11.62 -12.09
N PHE A 315 -18.54 11.49 -12.02
CA PHE A 315 -17.81 10.39 -12.65
C PHE A 315 -18.15 9.06 -11.98
N LEU A 316 -18.00 8.97 -10.65
CA LEU A 316 -18.27 7.75 -9.89
C LEU A 316 -19.74 7.31 -10.00
N ASP A 317 -20.69 8.23 -9.92
CA ASP A 317 -22.12 7.96 -10.12
C ASP A 317 -22.37 7.35 -11.50
N TRP A 318 -21.82 7.97 -12.54
CA TRP A 318 -21.97 7.49 -13.91
C TRP A 318 -21.32 6.11 -14.12
N ALA A 319 -20.14 5.88 -13.53
CA ALA A 319 -19.43 4.61 -13.64
C ALA A 319 -20.18 3.47 -12.94
N GLN A 320 -20.73 3.73 -11.75
CA GLN A 320 -21.51 2.73 -11.00
C GLN A 320 -22.88 2.41 -11.63
N LEU A 321 -23.38 3.22 -12.56
CA LEU A 321 -24.56 2.87 -13.38
C LEU A 321 -24.23 1.82 -14.45
N GLN A 322 -22.96 1.61 -14.77
CA GLN A 322 -22.57 0.55 -15.72
C GLN A 322 -22.62 -0.81 -15.02
N GLN A 323 -22.98 -1.85 -15.76
CA GLN A 323 -23.10 -3.20 -15.17
C GLN A 323 -21.73 -3.71 -14.71
N ASN A 324 -21.70 -4.38 -13.56
CA ASN A 324 -20.54 -5.12 -13.06
C ASN A 324 -19.29 -4.27 -12.78
N VAL A 325 -19.50 -3.02 -12.35
CA VAL A 325 -18.44 -2.12 -11.87
C VAL A 325 -18.31 -2.21 -10.36
N TRP A 326 -17.07 -2.30 -9.88
CA TRP A 326 -16.73 -2.47 -8.47
C TRP A 326 -15.67 -1.46 -8.07
N ILE A 327 -15.91 -0.71 -7.00
CA ILE A 327 -14.90 0.15 -6.38
C ILE A 327 -14.25 -0.64 -5.24
N VAL A 328 -12.94 -0.84 -5.32
CA VAL A 328 -12.20 -1.79 -4.47
C VAL A 328 -10.86 -1.21 -4.01
N SER A 329 -10.30 -1.77 -2.94
CA SER A 329 -8.89 -1.58 -2.59
C SER A 329 -7.96 -2.32 -3.55
N THR A 330 -6.70 -1.94 -3.56
CA THR A 330 -5.62 -2.63 -4.28
C THR A 330 -5.49 -4.09 -3.85
N GLU A 331 -5.50 -4.40 -2.54
CA GLU A 331 -5.47 -5.80 -2.06
C GLU A 331 -6.66 -6.62 -2.56
N GLN A 332 -7.86 -6.02 -2.63
CA GLN A 332 -9.07 -6.71 -3.08
C GLN A 332 -9.01 -7.02 -4.57
N MET A 333 -8.57 -6.04 -5.35
CA MET A 333 -8.32 -6.20 -6.79
C MET A 333 -7.24 -7.26 -7.03
N LEU A 334 -6.11 -7.18 -6.32
CA LEU A 334 -5.01 -8.13 -6.46
C LEU A 334 -5.40 -9.54 -6.03
N ALA A 335 -6.18 -9.69 -4.96
CA ALA A 335 -6.70 -10.99 -4.53
C ALA A 335 -7.56 -11.65 -5.62
N TRP A 336 -8.36 -10.86 -6.35
CA TRP A 336 -9.09 -11.34 -7.53
C TRP A 336 -8.14 -11.69 -8.67
N VAL A 337 -7.13 -10.88 -8.98
CA VAL A 337 -6.14 -11.20 -10.03
C VAL A 337 -5.39 -12.50 -9.72
N GLN A 338 -5.05 -12.74 -8.46
CA GLN A 338 -4.41 -13.98 -8.00
C GLN A 338 -5.35 -15.19 -8.13
N ASN A 339 -6.66 -15.01 -7.93
CA ASN A 339 -7.65 -16.09 -7.93
C ASN A 339 -8.90 -15.70 -8.73
N PRO A 340 -8.79 -15.50 -10.06
CA PRO A 340 -9.82 -14.85 -10.83
C PRO A 340 -11.04 -15.76 -10.99
N VAL A 341 -12.19 -15.23 -10.62
CA VAL A 341 -13.49 -15.85 -10.81
C VAL A 341 -14.34 -15.02 -11.77
N PRO A 342 -15.21 -15.64 -12.60
CA PRO A 342 -16.16 -14.91 -13.41
C PRO A 342 -17.05 -14.00 -12.55
N ILE A 343 -17.53 -12.91 -13.13
CA ILE A 343 -18.39 -11.92 -12.49
C ILE A 343 -19.61 -12.53 -11.78
N SER A 344 -20.16 -13.62 -12.32
CA SER A 344 -21.29 -14.36 -11.73
C SER A 344 -21.00 -15.00 -10.37
N GLN A 345 -19.72 -15.10 -9.98
CA GLN A 345 -19.28 -15.66 -8.70
C GLN A 345 -18.76 -14.59 -7.73
N LEU A 346 -18.62 -13.35 -8.20
CA LEU A 346 -17.92 -12.29 -7.47
C LEU A 346 -18.61 -11.90 -6.15
N ASP A 347 -19.95 -11.99 -6.09
CA ASP A 347 -20.71 -11.75 -4.86
C ASP A 347 -20.34 -12.72 -3.71
N SER A 348 -19.85 -13.91 -4.07
CA SER A 348 -19.43 -14.94 -3.12
C SER A 348 -17.92 -14.96 -2.86
N PHE A 349 -17.15 -14.15 -3.60
CA PHE A 349 -15.70 -14.07 -3.50
C PHE A 349 -15.30 -13.46 -2.15
N SER A 350 -14.67 -14.27 -1.29
CA SER A 350 -14.43 -13.91 0.11
C SER A 350 -13.75 -12.54 0.32
N PRO A 351 -12.72 -12.16 -0.45
CA PRO A 351 -12.06 -10.86 -0.30
C PRO A 351 -12.96 -9.64 -0.53
N LEU A 352 -14.07 -9.78 -1.26
CA LEU A 352 -14.99 -8.68 -1.59
C LEU A 352 -16.26 -8.68 -0.72
N LYS A 353 -16.39 -9.61 0.23
CA LYS A 353 -17.53 -9.63 1.15
C LYS A 353 -17.45 -8.48 2.14
N CYS A 354 -18.61 -8.08 2.64
CA CYS A 354 -18.70 -7.09 3.69
C CYS A 354 -18.00 -7.62 4.95
N SER A 355 -16.88 -7.02 5.32
CA SER A 355 -16.15 -7.32 6.54
C SER A 355 -16.15 -6.08 7.44
N THR A 356 -16.96 -6.13 8.50
CA THR A 356 -16.83 -5.19 9.62
C THR A 356 -16.93 -5.99 10.91
N PRO A 357 -15.86 -6.00 11.73
CA PRO A 357 -15.87 -6.72 12.99
C PRO A 357 -17.00 -6.20 13.87
N GLN A 358 -17.62 -7.11 14.64
CA GLN A 358 -18.70 -6.79 15.56
C GLN A 358 -18.16 -6.90 16.98
N VAL A 359 -17.80 -5.77 17.57
CA VAL A 359 -17.23 -5.67 18.91
C VAL A 359 -17.98 -4.59 19.68
N ASN A 360 -18.49 -4.94 20.85
CA ASN A 360 -19.34 -4.07 21.68
C ASN A 360 -18.68 -3.72 23.02
N GLN A 361 -17.47 -4.23 23.25
CA GLN A 361 -16.67 -3.99 24.43
C GLN A 361 -16.03 -2.60 24.31
N ALA A 362 -16.01 -1.84 25.41
CA ALA A 362 -15.31 -0.57 25.46
C ALA A 362 -13.79 -0.81 25.55
N ILE A 363 -13.17 -1.03 24.40
CA ILE A 363 -11.73 -1.20 24.20
C ILE A 363 -11.25 -0.25 23.10
N CYS A 364 -9.95 0.03 23.06
CA CYS A 364 -9.35 0.89 22.04
C CYS A 364 -8.99 0.05 20.82
N ASP A 365 -9.95 -0.15 19.91
CA ASP A 365 -9.97 -1.21 18.91
C ASP A 365 -10.24 -0.75 17.46
N GLY A 366 -10.23 0.57 17.20
CA GLY A 366 -10.57 1.17 15.92
C GLY A 366 -12.07 1.25 15.62
N ILE A 367 -12.94 1.07 16.64
CA ILE A 367 -14.37 1.33 16.52
C ILE A 367 -14.69 2.58 17.34
N PRO A 368 -14.95 3.75 16.73
CA PRO A 368 -15.04 5.03 17.46
C PRO A 368 -16.00 5.06 18.66
N ALA A 369 -17.05 4.23 18.64
CA ALA A 369 -17.98 4.12 19.76
C ALA A 369 -17.37 3.42 21.00
N ASN A 370 -16.40 2.53 20.81
CA ASN A 370 -15.73 1.75 21.85
C ASN A 370 -14.56 2.52 22.49
N GLU A 371 -13.96 3.46 21.77
CA GLU A 371 -12.70 4.13 22.16
C GLU A 371 -12.88 5.37 23.06
N LEU A 372 -14.11 5.74 23.38
CA LEU A 372 -14.40 6.99 24.09
C LEU A 372 -13.67 7.05 25.44
N GLY A 373 -12.72 7.98 25.55
CA GLY A 373 -11.91 8.18 26.76
C GLY A 373 -10.73 7.22 26.92
N LEU A 374 -10.42 6.39 25.92
CA LEU A 374 -9.33 5.40 25.96
C LEU A 374 -8.07 5.86 25.21
N LEU A 375 -8.20 6.83 24.29
CA LEU A 375 -7.12 7.35 23.46
C LEU A 375 -6.03 8.06 24.28
N SER A 376 -4.77 7.80 23.95
CA SER A 376 -3.63 8.59 24.40
C SER A 376 -3.40 9.75 23.43
N HIS A 377 -3.29 10.97 23.97
CA HIS A 377 -2.97 12.18 23.21
C HIS A 377 -1.49 12.51 23.34
N CYS A 378 -0.76 12.39 22.24
CA CYS A 378 0.68 12.58 22.18
C CYS A 378 0.98 14.00 21.70
N ALA A 379 1.24 14.89 22.66
CA ALA A 379 1.32 16.33 22.46
C ALA A 379 2.67 16.80 21.91
N PHE A 380 3.15 16.18 20.82
CA PHE A 380 4.35 16.64 20.12
C PHE A 380 4.13 18.06 19.56
N PRO A 381 5.13 18.97 19.67
CA PRO A 381 4.95 20.37 19.27
C PRO A 381 4.59 20.57 17.80
N ASP A 382 5.19 19.77 16.91
CA ASP A 382 5.05 19.94 15.47
C ASP A 382 3.80 19.23 14.92
N PHE A 383 3.52 18.02 15.42
CA PHE A 383 2.42 17.18 14.95
C PHE A 383 1.85 16.34 16.11
N PRO A 384 0.89 16.88 16.88
CA PRO A 384 0.22 16.09 17.90
C PRO A 384 -0.67 15.03 17.26
N PHE A 385 -0.76 13.86 17.87
CA PHE A 385 -1.59 12.76 17.38
C PHE A 385 -2.27 11.98 18.51
N TYR A 386 -3.24 11.13 18.14
CA TYR A 386 -3.88 10.19 19.06
C TYR A 386 -3.50 8.76 18.69
N THR A 387 -3.46 7.88 19.70
CA THR A 387 -3.16 6.46 19.53
C THR A 387 -3.80 5.62 20.64
N CYS A 388 -4.11 4.36 20.32
CA CYS A 388 -4.48 3.33 21.29
C CYS A 388 -3.29 2.68 22.00
N TYR A 389 -2.07 2.88 21.49
CA TYR A 389 -0.88 2.08 21.82
C TYR A 389 0.18 2.84 22.62
N GLY A 390 -0.23 3.96 23.21
CA GLY A 390 0.60 4.75 24.12
C GLY A 390 1.52 5.72 23.40
N CYS A 391 1.82 6.84 24.06
CA CYS A 391 2.65 7.88 23.46
C CYS A 391 4.13 7.51 23.54
N PRO A 392 4.91 7.68 22.48
CA PRO A 392 6.35 7.52 22.57
C PRO A 392 6.99 8.71 23.31
N GLU A 393 8.15 8.50 23.94
CA GLU A 393 8.92 9.56 24.62
C GLU A 393 9.45 10.63 23.64
N VAL A 394 9.71 10.23 22.39
CA VAL A 394 10.17 11.10 21.31
C VAL A 394 9.41 10.76 20.03
N ALA A 395 9.39 11.70 19.06
CA ALA A 395 8.77 11.42 17.78
C ALA A 395 9.52 10.28 17.05
N PRO A 396 8.79 9.31 16.44
CA PRO A 396 9.42 8.26 15.64
C PRO A 396 10.22 8.83 14.46
N THR A 397 11.33 8.18 14.13
CA THR A 397 12.20 8.54 12.98
C THR A 397 12.69 7.28 12.28
N PRO A 398 13.21 7.35 11.04
CA PRO A 398 13.80 6.18 10.38
C PRO A 398 14.90 5.47 11.20
N GLY A 399 15.64 6.21 12.03
CA GLY A 399 16.66 5.65 12.92
C GLY A 399 16.12 5.14 14.27
N ASN A 400 14.93 5.58 14.68
CA ASN A 400 14.24 5.13 15.88
C ASN A 400 12.72 5.08 15.61
N PRO A 401 12.25 4.10 14.83
CA PRO A 401 10.85 4.04 14.40
C PRO A 401 9.90 3.60 15.50
N ASN A 402 10.46 3.17 16.63
CA ASN A 402 9.71 2.69 17.77
C ASN A 402 10.35 3.08 19.10
N PRO A 403 10.26 4.35 19.49
CA PRO A 403 10.79 4.79 20.77
C PRO A 403 10.04 4.13 21.94
N PRO A 404 10.66 4.08 23.14
CA PRO A 404 9.97 3.71 24.37
C PRO A 404 8.71 4.55 24.60
N GLN A 405 7.73 3.99 25.31
CA GLN A 405 6.52 4.72 25.69
C GLN A 405 6.79 5.70 26.85
N ASP A 406 6.24 6.91 26.76
CA ASP A 406 6.23 7.89 27.82
C ASP A 406 5.22 7.49 28.91
N THR A 407 5.76 7.07 30.06
CA THR A 407 4.99 6.75 31.27
C THR A 407 5.14 7.83 32.36
N SER A 408 5.82 8.93 32.06
CA SER A 408 6.15 9.99 33.04
C SER A 408 4.91 10.71 33.58
N ASN A 409 3.82 10.72 32.82
CA ASN A 409 2.53 11.28 33.20
C ASN A 409 1.67 10.33 34.06
N GLY A 410 2.19 9.15 34.45
CA GLY A 410 1.48 8.15 35.24
C GLY A 410 0.53 7.25 34.43
N GLN A 411 0.51 7.36 33.10
CA GLN A 411 -0.18 6.39 32.23
C GLN A 411 0.58 5.06 32.23
N GLN A 412 -0.18 3.96 32.25
CA GLN A 412 0.36 2.62 32.08
C GLN A 412 0.84 2.45 30.63
N GLU A 413 1.95 1.75 30.42
CA GLU A 413 2.33 1.25 29.09
C GLU A 413 1.18 0.46 28.47
N ARG A 414 0.91 0.73 27.20
CA ARG A 414 -0.05 -0.01 26.40
C ARG A 414 0.63 -1.22 25.77
N PHE A 415 -0.14 -2.28 25.57
CA PHE A 415 0.30 -3.48 24.89
C PHE A 415 -0.01 -3.43 23.40
N ARG A 416 0.95 -3.89 22.60
CA ARG A 416 0.84 -3.93 21.15
C ARG A 416 0.15 -5.19 20.68
N VAL A 417 -0.42 -5.13 19.49
CA VAL A 417 -1.12 -6.25 18.87
C VAL A 417 -0.16 -7.44 18.71
N PRO A 418 -0.44 -8.58 19.37
CA PRO A 418 0.41 -9.76 19.27
C PRO A 418 0.13 -10.51 17.96
N ALA A 419 1.05 -11.40 17.58
CA ALA A 419 0.90 -12.25 16.41
C ALA A 419 -0.31 -13.22 16.42
N ASN A 420 -1.07 -13.33 17.53
CA ASN A 420 -2.21 -14.25 17.66
C ASN A 420 -3.55 -13.54 17.95
N CYS A 421 -3.61 -12.22 17.74
CA CYS A 421 -4.85 -11.45 17.84
C CYS A 421 -4.88 -10.37 16.75
N SER A 422 -6.04 -10.11 16.17
CA SER A 422 -6.19 -8.99 15.24
C SER A 422 -6.63 -7.73 15.99
N THR A 423 -6.26 -6.57 15.46
CA THR A 423 -6.59 -5.22 15.95
C THR A 423 -8.00 -5.05 16.54
N PRO A 424 -9.10 -5.41 15.84
CA PRO A 424 -10.44 -5.16 16.38
C PRO A 424 -10.78 -5.96 17.64
N PHE A 425 -10.02 -7.01 17.96
CA PHE A 425 -10.28 -7.87 19.14
C PHE A 425 -9.16 -7.76 20.18
N TRP A 426 -8.27 -6.79 20.06
CA TRP A 426 -7.16 -6.59 20.98
C TRP A 426 -7.45 -5.44 21.94
N ASP A 427 -7.36 -5.69 23.25
CA ASP A 427 -7.38 -4.66 24.28
C ASP A 427 -5.94 -4.21 24.58
N PRO A 428 -5.49 -3.04 24.08
CA PRO A 428 -4.13 -2.55 24.31
C PRO A 428 -3.91 -2.03 25.74
N ILE A 429 -4.96 -1.91 26.55
CA ILE A 429 -4.85 -1.46 27.95
C ILE A 429 -4.60 -2.66 28.85
N GLN A 430 -5.36 -3.73 28.65
CA GLN A 430 -5.26 -4.95 29.46
C GLN A 430 -4.27 -5.98 28.90
N GLY A 431 -3.87 -5.85 27.63
CA GLY A 431 -3.03 -6.82 26.95
C GLY A 431 -3.75 -8.15 26.72
N GLN A 432 -5.03 -8.09 26.35
CA GLN A 432 -5.89 -9.27 26.21
C GLN A 432 -6.56 -9.32 24.84
N CYS A 433 -6.57 -10.50 24.23
CA CYS A 433 -7.38 -10.78 23.06
C CYS A 433 -8.79 -11.18 23.50
N ILE A 434 -9.80 -10.41 23.12
CA ILE A 434 -11.21 -10.68 23.46
C ILE A 434 -11.89 -11.62 22.46
N CYS A 435 -11.18 -12.04 21.41
CA CYS A 435 -11.68 -13.03 20.47
C CYS A 435 -11.87 -14.38 21.16
N THR A 436 -13.13 -14.85 21.22
CA THR A 436 -13.51 -16.12 21.87
C THR A 436 -14.10 -17.14 20.89
N SER A 437 -14.13 -16.85 19.59
CA SER A 437 -14.76 -17.69 18.56
C SER A 437 -13.83 -17.91 17.37
N SER A 438 -14.07 -18.99 16.61
CA SER A 438 -13.28 -19.29 15.41
C SER A 438 -13.41 -18.24 14.31
N SER A 439 -14.48 -17.44 14.30
CA SER A 439 -14.70 -16.41 13.27
C SER A 439 -13.82 -15.16 13.44
N CYS A 440 -13.21 -14.98 14.60
CA CYS A 440 -12.27 -13.88 14.87
C CYS A 440 -10.85 -14.38 15.15
N GLN A 441 -10.62 -15.71 15.06
CA GLN A 441 -9.29 -16.27 15.28
C GLN A 441 -8.34 -15.68 14.24
N PHE A 442 -7.22 -15.19 14.75
CA PHE A 442 -6.20 -14.56 13.94
C PHE A 442 -4.86 -15.19 14.24
N GLN A 443 -4.11 -15.45 13.19
CA GLN A 443 -2.71 -15.79 13.29
C GLN A 443 -1.98 -14.94 12.27
N ASP A 444 -1.13 -14.08 12.77
CA ASP A 444 -0.14 -13.37 12.00
C ASP A 444 0.88 -14.41 11.51
N ASN A 445 0.61 -14.97 10.35
CA ASN A 445 1.54 -15.82 9.62
C ASN A 445 2.56 -14.98 8.84
N SER A 446 2.69 -13.68 9.16
CA SER A 446 3.75 -12.87 8.60
C SER A 446 5.08 -13.50 8.88
N ARG A 447 5.94 -13.21 7.94
CA ARG A 447 7.32 -13.60 7.91
C ARG A 447 8.09 -12.60 8.80
N PRO A 448 9.28 -12.95 9.33
CA PRO A 448 10.20 -11.98 9.93
C PRO A 448 10.33 -10.75 9.02
N ILE A 449 9.70 -9.63 9.39
CA ILE A 449 9.80 -8.35 8.69
C ILE A 449 10.84 -7.53 9.44
N GLY A 450 11.66 -6.73 8.75
CA GLY A 450 12.67 -5.88 9.35
C GLY A 450 14.06 -6.04 8.73
N PRO A 451 14.95 -5.05 8.89
CA PRO A 451 16.30 -5.09 8.34
C PRO A 451 17.01 -6.38 8.74
N ASN A 452 17.67 -7.06 7.81
CA ASN A 452 18.47 -8.28 8.07
C ASN A 452 17.67 -9.51 8.57
N SER A 453 16.41 -9.69 8.17
CA SER A 453 15.58 -10.85 8.60
C SER A 453 15.33 -10.90 10.11
N VAL A 454 15.35 -9.75 10.79
CA VAL A 454 14.89 -9.66 12.19
C VAL A 454 13.44 -10.13 12.23
N ASN A 455 13.12 -10.97 13.22
CA ASN A 455 11.75 -11.43 13.42
C ASN A 455 10.95 -10.36 14.16
N LEU A 456 10.50 -9.33 13.44
CA LEU A 456 9.47 -8.44 13.97
C LEU A 456 8.16 -9.23 14.05
N THR A 457 7.95 -9.91 15.17
CA THR A 457 6.62 -10.38 15.54
C THR A 457 5.94 -9.26 16.29
N GLY A 458 4.73 -8.86 15.87
CA GLY A 458 3.91 -7.92 16.64
C GLY A 458 3.76 -8.39 18.10
N GLY A 459 3.70 -7.44 19.04
CA GLY A 459 3.49 -7.68 20.47
C GLY A 459 4.41 -6.87 21.40
N GLY A 460 4.25 -7.07 22.71
CA GLY A 460 5.05 -6.41 23.76
C GLY A 460 4.57 -5.02 24.16
N THR A 461 5.37 -4.29 24.94
CA THR A 461 5.08 -2.90 25.39
C THR A 461 6.08 -1.86 24.85
N GLY A 462 7.01 -2.23 23.97
CA GLY A 462 7.85 -1.27 23.23
C GLY A 462 9.24 -1.01 23.80
N GLY A 463 10.16 -1.97 23.66
CA GLY A 463 11.61 -1.76 23.83
C GLY A 463 12.37 -1.83 22.50
N GLU A 464 13.68 -1.57 22.53
CA GLU A 464 14.58 -1.73 21.37
C GLU A 464 14.35 -3.09 20.69
N PHE A 465 14.25 -3.11 19.35
CA PHE A 465 14.14 -4.33 18.54
C PHE A 465 15.46 -5.13 18.50
N SER A 466 16.15 -5.22 19.62
CA SER A 466 17.32 -6.07 19.75
C SER A 466 16.87 -7.52 19.80
N SER A 467 17.56 -8.35 19.02
CA SER A 467 17.42 -9.80 18.97
C SER A 467 17.56 -10.42 20.36
N GLY A 468 16.47 -10.61 21.10
CA GLY A 468 16.54 -11.21 22.42
C GLY A 468 15.20 -11.33 23.15
N THR A 469 14.73 -12.56 23.26
CA THR A 469 13.76 -13.05 24.27
C THR A 469 12.27 -12.71 24.12
N ALA A 470 11.73 -12.72 22.90
CA ALA A 470 10.38 -13.25 22.75
C ALA A 470 10.47 -14.78 22.84
N SER A 471 9.92 -15.39 23.89
CA SER A 471 9.86 -16.86 23.98
C SER A 471 8.99 -17.38 22.83
N PRO A 472 9.51 -18.23 21.93
CA PRO A 472 8.70 -18.80 20.87
C PRO A 472 7.68 -19.74 21.53
N THR A 473 6.39 -19.43 21.41
CA THR A 473 5.36 -20.44 21.62
C THR A 473 5.48 -21.47 20.51
N ALA A 474 6.18 -22.56 20.80
CA ALA A 474 6.32 -23.69 19.90
C ALA A 474 4.96 -24.38 19.71
N SER A 475 4.41 -24.31 18.50
CA SER A 475 3.48 -25.31 17.93
C SER A 475 3.34 -25.07 16.43
N PHE A 476 4.39 -25.38 15.67
CA PHE A 476 4.23 -25.63 14.24
C PHE A 476 3.98 -27.13 14.06
N VAL A 477 2.75 -27.47 13.66
CA VAL A 477 2.42 -28.81 13.14
C VAL A 477 2.23 -28.63 11.62
N PRO A 478 3.13 -29.13 10.77
CA PRO A 478 2.95 -29.05 9.33
C PRO A 478 1.74 -29.86 8.89
N PHE A 479 0.89 -29.26 8.06
CA PHE A 479 -0.35 -29.82 7.53
C PHE A 479 -0.13 -30.90 6.44
N ASN A 480 0.95 -31.67 6.54
CA ASN A 480 1.18 -32.86 5.73
C ASN A 480 1.52 -34.01 6.68
N GLY A 481 0.50 -34.80 7.01
CA GLY A 481 0.68 -36.04 7.72
C GLY A 481 1.60 -36.98 6.94
N ASN A 482 2.85 -37.10 7.37
CA ASN A 482 3.62 -38.32 7.28
C ASN A 482 4.71 -38.28 8.35
N GLY A 483 4.54 -39.14 9.36
CA GLY A 483 5.52 -39.36 10.40
C GLY A 483 6.78 -40.04 9.88
N ALA A 484 7.76 -40.06 10.78
CA ALA A 484 8.99 -40.85 10.74
C ALA A 484 10.00 -40.48 9.64
N LEU A 485 11.05 -39.78 10.08
CA LEU A 485 12.37 -39.82 9.47
C LEU A 485 12.79 -41.30 9.30
N SER A 486 12.78 -41.78 8.07
CA SER A 486 13.46 -43.01 7.69
C SER A 486 14.96 -42.76 7.69
N SER A 487 15.65 -43.53 8.54
CA SER A 487 17.09 -43.75 8.59
C SER A 487 17.76 -43.77 7.20
N LEU A 488 18.81 -42.97 7.02
CA LEU A 488 19.82 -43.23 5.99
C LEU A 488 20.95 -44.10 6.59
N PRO A 489 21.49 -45.08 5.82
CA PRO A 489 22.44 -46.05 6.35
C PRO A 489 23.83 -45.47 6.62
N SER A 490 24.47 -46.04 7.62
CA SER A 490 25.86 -45.89 8.03
C SER A 490 26.87 -46.07 6.88
N GLY A 491 27.74 -45.09 6.68
CA GLY A 491 28.97 -45.29 5.93
C GLY A 491 29.78 -44.02 5.64
N ILE A 492 30.89 -43.88 6.37
CA ILE A 492 32.11 -43.12 6.01
C ILE A 492 32.17 -41.63 6.47
N TRP A 493 32.75 -41.43 7.65
CA TRP A 493 33.64 -40.30 8.01
C TRP A 493 35.11 -40.75 7.82
N PRO A 494 36.17 -39.90 7.90
CA PRO A 494 36.23 -38.43 7.97
C PRO A 494 37.29 -37.79 7.01
N ALA A 495 37.19 -36.47 6.75
CA ALA A 495 38.36 -35.61 6.54
C ALA A 495 38.02 -34.13 6.80
N ILE A 496 38.16 -33.72 8.05
CA ILE A 496 38.42 -32.33 8.47
C ILE A 496 39.93 -32.16 8.40
N ILE A 497 40.40 -31.09 7.73
CA ILE A 497 41.65 -30.30 7.96
C ILE A 497 42.02 -29.61 6.63
N LEU A 498 42.39 -28.32 6.73
CA LEU A 498 42.92 -27.41 5.69
C LEU A 498 41.91 -26.50 4.96
N GLY A 499 41.55 -25.42 5.64
CA GLY A 499 40.96 -24.22 5.03
C GLY A 499 41.19 -22.97 5.88
N SER A 500 42.36 -22.87 6.52
CA SER A 500 42.71 -21.79 7.44
C SER A 500 44.17 -21.38 7.27
N ILE A 501 44.59 -21.08 6.03
CA ILE A 501 45.74 -20.22 5.69
C ILE A 501 45.43 -19.68 4.29
N GLY A 502 44.88 -18.47 4.23
CA GLY A 502 44.58 -17.76 2.98
C GLY A 502 44.26 -16.28 3.20
N ALA A 503 44.54 -15.78 4.40
CA ALA A 503 44.41 -14.38 4.78
C ALA A 503 45.76 -13.92 5.34
N MET A 504 46.74 -13.71 4.45
CA MET A 504 47.94 -12.88 4.66
C MET A 504 48.84 -12.99 3.41
N SER A 505 48.44 -12.36 2.30
CA SER A 505 49.34 -11.97 1.21
C SER A 505 48.56 -11.22 0.12
N GLY A 506 48.34 -9.93 0.34
CA GLY A 506 47.67 -9.06 -0.62
C GLY A 506 47.71 -7.59 -0.22
N TRP A 507 48.74 -7.19 0.52
CA TRP A 507 49.02 -5.80 0.85
C TRP A 507 50.51 -5.60 0.66
N LEU A 508 50.91 -5.32 -0.59
CA LEU A 508 52.18 -4.73 -1.05
C LEU A 508 52.46 -5.15 -2.50
N THR A 509 51.88 -4.43 -3.46
CA THR A 509 52.61 -3.96 -4.65
C THR A 509 51.81 -2.80 -5.24
N ALA A 510 52.32 -1.60 -5.00
CA ALA A 510 51.90 -0.36 -5.61
C ALA A 510 52.60 -0.19 -6.98
N GLN A 511 52.03 0.72 -7.78
CA GLN A 511 52.66 1.44 -8.90
C GLN A 511 52.90 0.65 -10.20
N LEU A 512 51.91 0.71 -11.10
CA LEU A 512 51.98 1.49 -12.35
C LEU A 512 50.56 1.77 -12.87
#